data_AF-A0A565BK35-F1
#
_entry.id   AF-A0A565BK35-F1
#
_cell.length_a   1.000
_cell.length_b   1.000
_cell.length_c   1.000
_cell.angle_alpha   90.00
_cell.angle_beta   90.00
_cell.angle_gamma   90.00
#
_symmetry.space_group_name_H-M   'P 1'
#
loop_
_entity.id
_entity.type
_entity.pdbx_description
1 polymer ?
#
loop_
_entity_poly.entity_id
_entity_poly.type
_entity_poly.pdbx_seq_one_letter_code
_entity_poly.pdbx_strand_id
1 'polypeptide(L)'
;MSEEDLQGSGISENSSQRSTQRTLTIEEKNKIFRKCTYTDPKGIIFGLGELPLMVVSGKRKESFASSTVPELSHFQDQLHEAQRKIDAQEAENSRRDEEHRKAHEKISEMSKLLRYLKNSDPLIAEYMGKQDEQENSPTEVQETAQDKKPNSTPLDAPATA
;
A
#
# COMPACT_ATOMS: atom_id res chain seq x y z
N MET A 1 46.16 -56.16 13.56
CA MET A 1 44.82 -56.69 13.25
C MET A 1 43.90 -55.50 13.05
N SER A 2 43.15 -55.54 11.94
CA SER A 2 42.20 -54.58 11.37
C SER A 2 41.14 -54.08 12.39
N GLU A 3 40.32 -53.03 12.19
CA GLU A 3 39.34 -52.73 11.12
C GLU A 3 38.94 -51.22 11.20
N GLU A 4 39.05 -50.41 10.14
CA GLU A 4 37.98 -49.91 9.21
C GLU A 4 36.85 -49.08 9.87
N ASP A 5 36.68 -47.79 9.50
CA ASP A 5 35.43 -47.34 8.86
C ASP A 5 35.36 -45.86 8.39
N LEU A 6 34.98 -45.78 7.11
CA LEU A 6 34.22 -44.83 6.32
C LEU A 6 34.58 -43.33 6.15
N GLN A 7 34.86 -43.07 4.88
CA GLN A 7 34.97 -41.83 4.15
C GLN A 7 33.59 -41.20 3.87
N GLY A 8 33.47 -39.89 4.03
CA GLY A 8 32.31 -39.09 3.60
C GLY A 8 32.78 -37.81 2.94
N SER A 9 33.09 -37.89 1.64
CA SER A 9 33.45 -36.76 0.79
C SER A 9 32.21 -35.95 0.40
N GLY A 10 32.29 -34.63 0.50
CA GLY A 10 31.22 -33.72 0.07
C GLY A 10 31.63 -32.26 0.16
N ILE A 11 32.24 -31.76 -0.91
CA ILE A 11 32.40 -30.34 -1.24
C ILE A 11 31.08 -29.58 -1.04
N SER A 12 31.10 -28.35 -0.51
CA SER A 12 30.40 -27.20 -1.12
C SER A 12 30.52 -25.91 -0.27
N GLU A 13 30.66 -24.80 -1.01
CA GLU A 13 30.22 -23.43 -0.68
C GLU A 13 31.13 -22.47 0.12
N ASN A 14 31.68 -21.52 -0.65
CA ASN A 14 31.40 -20.07 -0.55
C ASN A 14 32.58 -19.16 -0.18
N SER A 15 32.95 -18.38 -1.19
CA SER A 15 33.73 -17.16 -1.12
C SER A 15 33.02 -16.09 -0.27
N SER A 16 33.59 -15.71 0.87
CA SER A 16 33.49 -14.33 1.36
C SER A 16 34.73 -13.92 2.14
N GLN A 17 35.64 -13.24 1.45
CA GLN A 17 36.70 -12.45 2.05
C GLN A 17 36.11 -11.25 2.82
N ARG A 18 35.50 -11.46 4.00
CA ARG A 18 35.29 -10.35 4.96
C ARG A 18 34.91 -10.75 6.39
N SER A 19 35.53 -11.76 6.98
CA SER A 19 35.59 -11.84 8.45
C SER A 19 36.67 -12.83 8.83
N THR A 20 37.90 -12.35 9.03
CA THR A 20 38.82 -13.11 9.86
C THR A 20 38.20 -13.07 11.26
N GLN A 21 37.53 -14.14 11.70
CA GLN A 21 37.17 -14.32 13.10
C GLN A 21 38.48 -14.44 13.90
N ARG A 22 39.17 -13.31 14.08
CA ARG A 22 40.32 -13.24 14.98
C ARG A 22 39.74 -13.26 16.39
N THR A 23 39.96 -14.36 17.09
CA THR A 23 39.69 -14.43 18.53
C THR A 23 40.56 -13.40 19.23
N LEU A 24 39.92 -12.37 19.78
CA LEU A 24 40.62 -11.33 20.54
C LEU A 24 41.24 -11.95 21.79
N THR A 25 42.50 -11.61 22.04
CA THR A 25 43.18 -11.90 23.30
C THR A 25 42.48 -11.16 24.45
N ILE A 26 42.67 -11.64 25.68
CA ILE A 26 42.08 -11.00 26.87
C ILE A 26 42.52 -9.53 26.98
N GLU A 27 43.76 -9.21 26.64
CA GLU A 27 44.25 -7.83 26.65
C GLU A 27 43.57 -6.95 25.61
N GLU A 28 43.36 -7.45 24.39
CA GLU A 28 42.62 -6.73 23.34
C GLU A 28 41.16 -6.48 23.75
N LYS A 29 40.51 -7.47 24.37
CA LYS A 29 39.14 -7.32 24.92
C LYS A 29 39.09 -6.28 26.03
N ASN A 30 40.03 -6.30 26.97
CA ASN A 30 40.13 -5.32 28.05
C ASN A 30 40.36 -3.90 27.51
N LYS A 31 41.19 -3.77 26.47
CA LYS A 31 41.43 -2.50 25.80
C LYS A 31 40.16 -1.95 25.15
N ILE A 32 39.35 -2.80 24.53
CA ILE A 32 38.05 -2.39 23.97
C ILE A 32 37.10 -1.98 25.09
N PHE A 33 36.97 -2.80 26.16
CA PHE A 33 36.12 -2.48 27.29
C PHE A 33 36.45 -1.11 27.91
N ARG A 34 37.74 -0.82 28.14
CA ARG A 34 38.19 0.50 28.66
C ARG A 34 37.93 1.65 27.69
N LYS A 35 37.92 1.41 26.38
CA LYS A 35 37.60 2.44 25.36
C LYS A 35 36.10 2.68 25.22
N CYS A 36 35.31 1.65 25.50
CA CYS A 36 33.87 1.64 25.35
C CYS A 36 33.11 1.92 26.66
N THR A 37 33.83 2.14 27.76
CA THR A 37 33.23 2.47 29.04
C THR A 37 33.75 3.80 29.58
N TYR A 38 32.85 4.56 30.19
CA TYR A 38 33.16 5.79 30.93
C TYR A 38 32.85 5.56 32.41
N THR A 39 33.75 5.97 33.29
CA THR A 39 33.55 5.88 34.74
C THR A 39 33.35 7.27 35.33
N ASP A 40 32.23 7.49 36.01
CA ASP A 40 31.95 8.71 36.77
C ASP A 40 32.90 8.80 37.99
N PRO A 41 33.29 9.99 38.49
CA PRO A 41 33.96 10.18 39.78
C PRO A 41 33.39 9.38 40.98
N LYS A 42 32.13 8.94 40.92
CA LYS A 42 31.50 8.06 41.92
C LYS A 42 31.86 6.57 41.77
N GLY A 43 32.59 6.19 40.73
CA GLY A 43 32.98 4.81 40.43
C GLY A 43 31.96 4.00 39.63
N ILE A 44 30.91 4.64 39.08
CA ILE A 44 29.90 3.97 38.25
C ILE A 44 30.38 3.90 36.81
N ILE A 45 30.33 2.70 36.21
CA ILE A 45 30.78 2.41 34.85
C ILE A 45 29.57 2.45 33.90
N PHE A 46 29.68 3.20 32.80
CA PHE A 46 28.68 3.33 31.74
C PHE A 46 29.25 2.82 30.42
N GLY A 47 28.55 1.93 29.73
CA GLY A 47 28.91 1.42 28.40
C GLY A 47 28.54 2.36 27.24
N LEU A 48 28.96 1.99 26.02
CA LEU A 48 28.51 2.66 24.79
C LEU A 48 26.98 2.57 24.67
N GLY A 49 26.33 3.73 24.58
CA GLY A 49 24.88 3.84 24.50
C GLY A 49 24.18 3.91 25.87
N GLU A 50 24.90 3.67 26.96
CA GLU A 50 24.42 3.97 28.30
C GLU A 50 24.75 5.43 28.62
N LEU A 51 23.72 6.27 28.63
CA LEU A 51 23.85 7.64 29.11
C LEU A 51 23.79 7.60 30.64
N PRO A 52 24.69 8.32 31.35
CA PRO A 52 24.45 8.65 32.75
C PRO A 52 23.06 9.25 32.83
N LEU A 53 22.19 8.67 33.67
CA LEU A 53 20.87 9.22 33.94
C LEU A 53 21.09 10.61 34.55
N MET A 54 21.14 11.63 33.69
CA MET A 54 21.07 13.02 34.08
C MET A 54 19.63 13.23 34.53
N VAL A 55 19.32 12.79 35.76
CA VAL A 55 18.16 13.28 36.48
C VAL A 55 18.44 14.77 36.64
N VAL A 56 17.98 15.55 35.67
CA VAL A 56 17.94 16.99 35.81
C VAL A 56 16.94 17.20 36.94
N SER A 57 17.44 17.34 38.16
CA SER A 57 16.66 17.70 39.35
C SER A 57 16.13 19.14 39.27
N GLY A 58 15.84 19.61 38.05
CA GLY A 58 15.07 20.80 37.80
C GLY A 58 13.61 20.40 37.74
N LYS A 59 12.78 21.10 38.52
CA LYS A 59 11.32 21.10 38.39
C LYS A 59 10.93 21.63 37.01
N ARG A 60 11.16 20.89 35.92
CA ARG A 60 10.48 21.17 34.67
C ARG A 60 9.14 20.48 34.76
N LYS A 61 8.11 21.31 34.90
CA LYS A 61 6.74 20.92 34.60
C LYS A 61 6.74 20.72 33.08
N GLU A 62 7.10 19.52 32.63
CA GLU A 62 6.72 19.07 31.30
C GLU A 62 5.21 18.91 31.37
N SER A 63 4.50 20.03 31.22
CA SER A 63 3.13 20.01 30.78
C SER A 63 3.19 19.43 29.37
N PHE A 64 3.13 18.10 29.29
CA PHE A 64 2.43 17.44 28.21
C PHE A 64 1.19 18.27 28.01
N ALA A 65 1.20 19.08 26.95
CA ALA A 65 0.11 19.97 26.63
C ALA A 65 -1.12 19.06 26.62
N SER A 66 -1.93 19.22 27.66
CA SER A 66 -3.21 18.59 27.78
C SER A 66 -3.92 18.94 26.50
N SER A 67 -4.00 18.00 25.56
CA SER A 67 -4.87 18.15 24.40
C SER A 67 -6.22 18.54 24.97
N THR A 68 -6.66 19.72 24.57
CA THR A 68 -7.86 20.36 25.10
C THR A 68 -9.01 19.38 24.94
N VAL A 69 -9.69 19.01 26.02
CA VAL A 69 -10.85 18.09 26.04
C VAL A 69 -11.87 18.35 24.91
N PRO A 70 -12.13 19.60 24.48
CA PRO A 70 -12.96 19.90 23.29
C PRO A 70 -12.45 19.31 21.97
N GLU A 71 -11.14 19.27 21.75
CA GLU A 71 -10.54 18.79 20.49
C GLU A 71 -10.68 17.27 20.35
N LEU A 72 -10.50 16.53 21.45
CA LEU A 72 -10.75 15.09 21.49
C LEU A 72 -12.23 14.75 21.29
N SER A 73 -13.14 15.54 21.89
CA SER A 73 -14.59 15.38 21.68
C SER A 73 -14.96 15.58 20.20
N HIS A 74 -14.39 16.60 19.57
CA HIS A 74 -14.63 16.88 18.16
C HIS A 74 -14.20 15.72 17.24
N PHE A 75 -13.05 15.08 17.53
CA PHE A 75 -12.62 13.90 16.78
C PHE A 75 -13.55 12.70 16.99
N GLN A 76 -14.05 12.48 18.20
CA GLN A 76 -15.03 11.42 18.46
C GLN A 76 -16.33 11.66 17.70
N ASP A 77 -16.84 12.89 17.71
CA ASP A 77 -18.04 13.28 16.96
C ASP A 77 -17.85 13.08 15.45
N GLN A 78 -16.70 13.46 14.91
CA GLN A 78 -16.37 13.26 13.51
C GLN A 78 -16.29 11.77 13.13
N LEU A 79 -15.72 10.92 13.99
CA LEU A 79 -15.68 9.47 13.76
C LEU A 79 -17.08 8.87 13.77
N HIS A 80 -17.93 9.27 14.71
CA HIS A 80 -19.32 8.81 14.76
C HIS A 80 -20.12 9.27 13.54
N GLU A 81 -19.91 10.51 13.07
CA GLU A 81 -20.54 11.00 11.84
C GLU A 81 -20.06 10.24 10.60
N ALA A 82 -18.75 9.99 10.49
CA ALA A 82 -18.19 9.21 9.39
C ALA A 82 -18.76 7.79 9.37
N GLN A 83 -18.89 7.13 10.52
CA GLN A 83 -19.49 5.81 10.62
C GLN A 83 -20.95 5.82 10.13
N ARG A 84 -21.76 6.79 10.57
CA ARG A 84 -23.16 6.91 10.09
C ARG A 84 -23.24 7.10 8.57
N LYS A 85 -22.30 7.83 7.97
CA LYS A 85 -22.23 8.02 6.51
C LYS A 85 -21.87 6.73 5.79
N ILE A 86 -20.94 5.95 6.35
CA ILE A 86 -20.57 4.63 5.80
C ILE A 86 -21.78 3.70 5.82
N ASP A 87 -22.46 3.59 6.96
CA ASP A 87 -23.62 2.70 7.11
C ASP A 87 -24.75 3.08 6.13
N ALA A 88 -25.02 4.38 5.98
CA ALA A 88 -26.01 4.88 5.02
C ALA A 88 -25.63 4.56 3.56
N GLN A 89 -24.35 4.70 3.22
CA GLN A 89 -23.86 4.40 1.87
C GLN A 89 -23.89 2.88 1.60
N GLU A 90 -23.57 2.06 2.58
CA GLU A 90 -23.59 0.60 2.46
C GLU A 90 -25.02 0.07 2.25
N ALA A 91 -26.01 0.66 2.93
CA ALA A 91 -27.42 0.34 2.70
C ALA A 91 -27.87 0.69 1.27
N GLU A 92 -27.49 1.86 0.76
CA GLU A 92 -27.83 2.27 -0.61
C GLU A 92 -27.07 1.45 -1.67
N ASN A 93 -25.81 1.12 -1.42
CA ASN A 93 -25.05 0.23 -2.30
C ASN A 93 -25.70 -1.16 -2.37
N SER A 94 -26.10 -1.71 -1.22
CA SER A 94 -26.82 -2.99 -1.16
C SER A 94 -28.10 -2.98 -2.00
N ARG A 95 -28.85 -1.86 -1.99
CA ARG A 95 -30.05 -1.70 -2.83
C ARG A 95 -29.72 -1.71 -4.31
N ARG A 96 -28.67 -0.99 -4.74
CA ARG A 96 -28.24 -0.95 -6.13
C ARG A 96 -27.66 -2.28 -6.60
N ASP A 97 -26.91 -2.97 -5.76
CA ASP A 97 -26.34 -4.28 -6.09
C ASP A 97 -27.43 -5.32 -6.35
N GLU A 98 -28.53 -5.28 -5.60
CA GLU A 98 -29.70 -6.12 -5.85
C GLU A 98 -30.35 -5.82 -7.21
N GLU A 99 -30.49 -4.54 -7.58
CA GLU A 99 -31.02 -4.13 -8.88
C GLU A 99 -30.11 -4.57 -10.03
N HIS A 100 -28.79 -4.37 -9.88
CA HIS A 100 -27.81 -4.85 -10.84
C HIS A 100 -27.82 -6.37 -10.97
N ARG A 101 -27.96 -7.10 -9.86
CA ARG A 101 -28.06 -8.57 -9.88
C ARG A 101 -29.28 -9.02 -10.68
N LYS A 102 -30.46 -8.44 -10.42
CA LYS A 102 -31.70 -8.77 -11.15
C LYS A 102 -31.59 -8.41 -12.64
N ALA A 103 -31.01 -7.25 -12.95
CA ALA A 103 -30.80 -6.84 -14.34
C ALA A 103 -29.86 -7.80 -15.06
N HIS A 104 -28.76 -8.19 -14.40
CA HIS A 104 -27.80 -9.16 -14.93
C HIS A 104 -28.43 -10.54 -15.13
N GLU A 105 -29.26 -11.00 -14.19
CA GLU A 105 -30.02 -12.26 -14.32
C GLU A 105 -30.95 -12.21 -15.54
N LYS A 106 -31.70 -11.12 -15.71
CA LYS A 106 -32.56 -10.92 -16.88
C LYS A 106 -31.77 -10.93 -18.20
N ILE A 107 -30.62 -10.25 -18.24
CA ILE A 107 -29.73 -10.25 -19.41
C ILE A 107 -29.23 -11.66 -19.70
N SER A 108 -28.85 -12.42 -18.67
CA SER A 108 -28.41 -13.81 -18.79
C SER A 108 -29.51 -14.71 -19.38
N GLU A 109 -30.75 -14.59 -18.87
CA GLU A 109 -31.90 -15.34 -19.39
C GLU A 109 -32.22 -14.98 -20.84
N MET A 110 -32.22 -13.68 -21.19
CA MET A 110 -32.39 -13.24 -22.57
C MET A 110 -31.27 -13.77 -23.47
N SER A 111 -30.02 -13.74 -23.00
CA SER A 111 -28.87 -14.26 -23.74
C SER A 111 -28.99 -15.77 -24.01
N LYS A 112 -29.55 -16.53 -23.06
CA LYS A 112 -29.82 -17.96 -23.23
C LYS A 112 -30.88 -18.22 -24.29
N LEU A 113 -31.95 -17.43 -24.33
CA LEU A 113 -32.98 -17.50 -25.37
C LEU A 113 -32.40 -17.17 -26.76
N LEU A 114 -31.63 -16.09 -26.86
CA LEU A 114 -30.97 -15.70 -28.11
C LEU A 114 -30.03 -16.81 -28.61
N ARG A 115 -29.27 -17.43 -27.71
CA ARG A 115 -28.41 -18.58 -28.04
C ARG A 115 -29.22 -19.76 -28.54
N TYR A 116 -30.35 -20.08 -27.89
CA TYR A 116 -31.23 -21.16 -28.34
C TYR A 116 -31.78 -20.89 -29.75
N LEU A 117 -32.28 -19.68 -29.99
CA LEU A 117 -32.82 -19.28 -31.30
C LEU A 117 -31.74 -19.33 -32.40
N LYS A 118 -30.55 -18.79 -32.13
CA LYS A 118 -29.40 -18.85 -33.03
C LYS A 118 -29.02 -20.30 -33.39
N ASN A 119 -29.17 -21.23 -32.46
CA ASN A 119 -28.82 -22.64 -32.68
C ASN A 119 -29.96 -23.46 -33.31
N SER A 120 -31.21 -22.98 -33.26
CA SER A 120 -32.38 -23.74 -33.71
C SER A 120 -32.79 -23.40 -35.15
N ASP A 121 -32.53 -22.17 -35.61
CA ASP A 121 -32.92 -21.70 -36.95
C ASP A 121 -31.72 -21.09 -37.70
N PRO A 122 -31.31 -21.67 -38.85
CA PRO A 122 -30.24 -21.14 -39.69
C PRO A 122 -30.47 -19.70 -40.19
N LEU A 123 -31.71 -19.31 -40.46
CA LEU A 123 -32.04 -17.96 -40.93
C LEU A 123 -31.86 -16.92 -39.83
N ILE A 124 -32.23 -17.28 -38.60
CA ILE A 124 -32.00 -16.44 -37.42
C ILE A 124 -30.49 -16.33 -37.13
N ALA A 125 -29.73 -17.41 -37.31
CA ALA A 125 -28.28 -17.40 -37.13
C ALA A 125 -27.58 -16.44 -38.10
N GLU A 126 -27.95 -16.49 -39.38
CA GLU A 126 -27.42 -15.59 -40.41
C GLU A 126 -27.79 -14.13 -40.12
N TYR A 127 -29.04 -13.88 -39.71
CA TYR A 127 -29.50 -12.54 -39.33
C TYR A 127 -28.71 -11.97 -38.14
N MET A 128 -28.54 -12.74 -37.07
CA MET A 128 -27.77 -12.29 -35.89
C MET A 128 -26.29 -12.06 -36.23
N GLY A 129 -25.68 -12.91 -37.07
CA GLY A 129 -24.30 -12.72 -37.52
C GLY A 129 -24.09 -11.44 -38.33
N LYS A 130 -25.05 -11.03 -39.15
CA LYS A 130 -25.00 -9.75 -39.89
C LYS A 130 -25.07 -8.53 -38.97
N GLN A 131 -25.77 -8.64 -37.83
CA GLN A 131 -25.83 -7.56 -36.83
C GLN A 131 -24.51 -7.45 -36.06
N ASP A 132 -23.90 -8.58 -35.66
CA ASP A 132 -22.59 -8.60 -34.98
C ASP A 132 -21.50 -7.88 -35.82
N GLU A 133 -21.48 -8.06 -37.14
CA GLU A 133 -20.54 -7.39 -38.07
C GLU A 133 -20.80 -5.89 -38.25
N GLN A 134 -22.07 -5.47 -38.17
CA GLN A 134 -22.45 -4.06 -38.30
C GLN A 134 -22.09 -3.25 -37.04
N GLU A 135 -22.13 -3.87 -35.86
CA GLU A 135 -21.80 -3.21 -34.59
C GLU A 135 -20.29 -3.23 -34.28
N ASN A 136 -19.53 -4.18 -34.84
CA ASN A 136 -18.05 -4.28 -34.69
C ASN A 136 -17.26 -3.59 -35.82
N SER A 137 -17.91 -2.94 -36.78
CA SER A 137 -17.21 -2.10 -37.76
C SER A 137 -16.67 -0.84 -37.09
N PRO A 138 -15.37 -0.49 -37.26
CA PRO A 138 -14.86 0.77 -36.72
C PRO A 138 -15.63 1.90 -37.40
N THR A 139 -16.34 2.70 -36.60
CA THR A 139 -16.84 3.99 -37.06
C THR A 139 -15.62 4.78 -37.54
N GLU A 140 -15.52 4.91 -38.86
CA GLU A 140 -14.52 5.67 -39.56
C GLU A 140 -14.52 7.09 -39.00
N VAL A 141 -13.39 7.47 -38.41
CA VAL A 141 -13.09 8.82 -37.95
C VAL A 141 -13.15 9.72 -39.17
N GLN A 142 -14.21 10.52 -39.32
CA GLN A 142 -14.15 11.67 -40.22
C GLN A 142 -13.36 12.79 -39.54
N GLU A 143 -12.04 12.67 -39.67
CA GLU A 143 -11.10 13.77 -39.59
C GLU A 143 -11.34 14.70 -40.78
N THR A 144 -11.83 15.92 -40.54
CA THR A 144 -11.56 17.06 -41.42
C THR A 144 -10.71 18.05 -40.65
N ALA A 145 -9.39 17.88 -40.81
CA ALA A 145 -8.40 18.88 -40.44
C ALA A 145 -8.49 20.07 -41.40
N GLN A 146 -8.45 21.30 -40.88
CA GLN A 146 -7.58 22.43 -41.28
C GLN A 146 -7.76 23.54 -40.23
N ASP A 147 -6.84 23.66 -39.28
CA ASP A 147 -5.64 24.54 -39.35
C ASP A 147 -5.94 26.02 -39.09
N LYS A 148 -5.76 26.45 -37.83
CA LYS A 148 -4.94 27.63 -37.47
C LYS A 148 -4.72 27.72 -35.96
N LYS A 149 -3.47 27.59 -35.53
CA LYS A 149 -2.99 27.83 -34.16
C LYS A 149 -2.60 29.32 -33.98
N PRO A 150 -2.14 29.73 -32.78
CA PRO A 150 -2.86 30.06 -31.56
C PRO A 150 -2.94 31.59 -31.35
N ASN A 151 -3.86 32.09 -30.50
CA ASN A 151 -3.59 33.36 -29.83
C ASN A 151 -4.07 33.38 -28.38
N SER A 152 -3.12 33.74 -27.54
CA SER A 152 -3.07 34.08 -26.11
C SER A 152 -4.37 34.41 -25.35
N THR A 153 -4.49 33.82 -24.15
CA THR A 153 -5.14 34.35 -22.93
C THR A 153 -4.63 35.77 -22.60
N PRO A 154 -5.37 36.66 -21.90
CA PRO A 154 -5.57 36.57 -20.43
C PRO A 154 -7.02 36.91 -19.99
N LEU A 155 -7.59 36.19 -19.01
CA LEU A 155 -7.71 36.63 -17.60
C LEU A 155 -8.04 38.13 -17.45
N ASP A 156 -9.31 38.46 -17.16
CA ASP A 156 -9.65 39.77 -16.60
C ASP A 156 -10.79 39.70 -15.58
N ALA A 157 -10.42 39.94 -14.33
CA ALA A 157 -11.12 40.60 -13.23
C ALA A 157 -10.00 41.02 -12.26
N PRO A 158 -10.04 42.15 -11.52
CA PRO A 158 -11.23 42.90 -11.05
C PRO A 158 -11.09 44.45 -11.02
N ALA A 159 -12.19 45.17 -10.71
CA ALA A 159 -12.18 46.49 -10.03
C ALA A 159 -13.58 46.76 -9.46
N THR A 160 -13.78 46.72 -8.13
CA THR A 160 -13.76 47.86 -7.18
C THR A 160 -14.90 48.87 -7.38
N ALA A 161 -15.84 48.85 -6.44
CA ALA A 161 -16.46 50.02 -5.82
C ALA A 161 -16.82 49.64 -4.37
#